data_AF-A0A0S1XBJ3-F1
#
_entry.id   AF-A0A0S1XBJ3-F1
#
_cell.length_a   1.000
_cell.length_b   1.000
_cell.length_c   1.000
_cell.angle_alpha   90.00
_cell.angle_beta   90.00
_cell.angle_gamma   90.00
#
_symmetry.space_group_name_H-M   'P 1'
#
loop_
_entity.id
_entity.type
_entity.pdbx_description
1 polymer ?
#
loop_
_entity_poly.entity_id
_entity_poly.type
_entity_poly.pdbx_seq_one_letter_code
_entity_poly.pdbx_strand_id
1 'polypeptide(L)'
;MESGFFILGLMFLAGIGIFPEGTSPHYYVSWGFFITASFGMLVAGIGLYLGREKQLGIITAIIFVLSWILGLWAMRVFRGVAVSEFIGIFGIVGWHYMVLAKILRKDKEI
;
A
#
# COMPACT_ATOMS: atom_id res chain seq x y z
N MET A 1 12.94 2.56 10.13
CA MET A 1 12.52 3.63 9.18
C MET A 1 11.22 3.24 8.49
N GLU A 2 11.11 2.02 7.95
CA GLU A 2 9.88 1.47 7.33
C GLU A 2 8.64 1.54 8.24
N SER A 3 8.76 1.14 9.51
CA SER A 3 7.63 1.14 10.45
C SER A 3 7.01 2.51 10.65
N GLY A 4 7.78 3.59 10.52
CA GLY A 4 7.26 4.96 10.64
C GLY A 4 6.30 5.33 9.52
N PHE A 5 6.58 4.90 8.29
CA PHE A 5 5.69 5.12 7.15
C PHE A 5 4.37 4.38 7.32
N PHE A 6 4.41 3.13 7.80
CA PHE A 6 3.18 2.36 8.06
C PHE A 6 2.37 2.91 9.23
N ILE A 7 3.02 3.34 10.32
CA ILE A 7 2.31 3.98 11.44
C ILE A 7 1.59 5.23 10.96
N LEU A 8 2.27 6.08 10.19
CA LEU A 8 1.67 7.29 9.64
C LEU A 8 0.53 6.95 8.66
N GLY A 9 0.70 5.91 7.84
CA GLY A 9 -0.38 5.37 7.00
C GLY A 9 -1.59 4.94 7.81
N LEU A 10 -1.40 4.21 8.91
CA LEU A 10 -2.51 3.80 9.78
C LEU A 10 -3.23 5.00 10.41
N MET A 11 -2.51 6.06 10.76
CA MET A 11 -3.13 7.30 11.23
C MET A 11 -4.01 7.95 10.15
N PHE A 12 -3.53 8.01 8.91
CA PHE A 12 -4.34 8.51 7.79
C PHE A 12 -5.53 7.60 7.50
N LEU A 13 -5.36 6.27 7.57
CA LEU A 13 -6.44 5.30 7.41
C LEU A 13 -7.53 5.47 8.48
N ALA A 14 -7.14 5.73 9.73
CA ALA A 14 -8.09 6.09 10.78
C ALA A 14 -8.84 7.38 10.43
N GLY A 15 -8.15 8.36 9.85
CA GLY A 15 -8.76 9.57 9.30
C GLY A 15 -9.81 9.30 8.23
N ILE A 16 -9.54 8.38 7.28
CA ILE A 16 -10.52 7.95 6.26
C ILE A 16 -11.78 7.41 6.93
N GLY A 17 -11.63 6.62 7.99
CA GLY A 17 -12.77 6.10 8.75
C GLY A 17 -13.58 7.17 9.51
N ILE A 18 -12.96 8.29 9.87
CA ILE A 18 -13.59 9.40 10.60
C ILE A 18 -14.30 10.36 9.64
N PHE A 19 -13.68 10.67 8.50
CA PHE A 19 -14.20 11.65 7.54
C PHE A 19 -14.97 10.93 6.42
N PRO A 20 -16.29 11.19 6.25
CA PRO A 20 -17.06 10.56 5.18
C PRO A 20 -16.59 10.95 3.77
N GLU A 21 -16.79 10.06 2.80
CA GLU A 21 -16.53 10.37 1.39
C GLU A 21 -17.36 11.59 0.93
N GLY A 22 -16.78 12.41 0.07
CA GLY A 22 -17.38 13.66 -0.41
C GLY A 22 -17.09 14.87 0.48
N THR A 23 -16.49 14.67 1.65
CA THR A 23 -15.96 15.77 2.47
C THR A 23 -14.56 16.17 2.03
N SER A 24 -14.23 17.46 2.14
CA SER A 24 -12.90 17.97 1.80
C SER A 24 -11.78 17.28 2.60
N PRO A 25 -11.90 17.03 3.93
CA PRO A 25 -10.87 16.33 4.69
C PRO A 25 -10.59 14.90 4.22
N HIS A 26 -11.64 14.16 3.82
CA HIS A 26 -11.52 12.77 3.36
C HIS A 26 -10.51 12.65 2.22
N TYR A 27 -10.60 13.53 1.22
CA TYR A 27 -9.66 13.55 0.09
C TYR A 27 -8.18 13.63 0.55
N TYR A 28 -7.87 14.52 1.49
CA TYR A 28 -6.49 14.71 1.94
C TYR A 28 -5.97 13.54 2.79
N VAL A 29 -6.80 12.99 3.68
CA VAL A 29 -6.39 11.83 4.47
C VAL A 29 -6.24 10.57 3.61
N SER A 30 -7.06 10.41 2.56
CA SER A 30 -6.90 9.33 1.58
C SER A 30 -5.59 9.42 0.82
N TRP A 31 -5.24 10.61 0.33
CA TRP A 31 -3.92 10.84 -0.28
C TRP A 31 -2.77 10.58 0.68
N GLY A 32 -2.89 11.06 1.92
CA GLY A 32 -1.91 10.81 2.99
C GLY A 32 -1.68 9.33 3.20
N PHE A 33 -2.76 8.54 3.29
CA PHE A 33 -2.68 7.08 3.40
C PHE A 33 -1.98 6.45 2.21
N PHE A 34 -2.39 6.75 0.97
CA PHE A 34 -1.77 6.14 -0.22
C PHE A 34 -0.28 6.45 -0.33
N ILE A 35 0.09 7.71 -0.12
CA ILE A 35 1.49 8.12 -0.18
C ILE A 35 2.26 7.35 0.90
N THR A 36 1.88 7.47 2.16
CA THR A 36 2.68 6.92 3.26
C THR A 36 2.72 5.38 3.26
N ALA A 37 1.59 4.72 3.01
CA ALA A 37 1.54 3.26 2.95
C ALA A 37 2.27 2.70 1.72
N SER A 38 2.13 3.32 0.55
CA SER A 38 2.84 2.87 -0.66
C SER A 38 4.35 3.11 -0.57
N PHE A 39 4.79 4.21 0.03
CA PHE A 39 6.20 4.43 0.34
C PHE A 39 6.73 3.41 1.35
N GLY A 40 5.99 3.14 2.43
CA GLY A 40 6.36 2.10 3.39
C GLY A 40 6.53 0.73 2.71
N MET A 41 5.58 0.37 1.84
CA MET A 41 5.64 -0.84 1.03
C MET A 41 6.86 -0.87 0.10
N LEU A 42 7.16 0.24 -0.59
CA LEU A 42 8.31 0.32 -1.48
C LEU A 42 9.64 0.19 -0.74
N VAL A 43 9.80 0.87 0.41
CA VAL A 43 11.02 0.78 1.23
C VAL A 43 11.21 -0.66 1.74
N ALA A 44 10.15 -1.31 2.22
CA ALA A 44 10.18 -2.72 2.60
C ALA A 44 10.56 -3.63 1.40
N GLY A 45 10.01 -3.34 0.22
CA GLY A 45 10.37 -4.03 -1.03
C GLY A 45 11.85 -3.89 -1.41
N ILE A 46 12.43 -2.70 -1.23
CA ILE A 46 13.86 -2.47 -1.42
C ILE A 46 14.67 -3.31 -0.42
N GLY A 47 14.25 -3.35 0.85
CA GLY A 47 14.87 -4.21 1.86
C GLY A 47 14.84 -5.69 1.48
N LEU A 48 13.70 -6.19 0.98
CA LEU A 48 13.56 -7.56 0.48
C LEU A 48 14.47 -7.84 -0.73
N TYR A 49 14.60 -6.86 -1.63
CA TYR A 49 15.44 -6.97 -2.82
C TYR A 49 16.93 -7.02 -2.48
N LEU A 50 17.39 -6.14 -1.59
CA LEU A 50 18.79 -6.09 -1.15
C LEU A 50 19.15 -7.27 -0.25
N GLY A 51 18.16 -7.89 0.40
CA GLY A 51 18.31 -9.15 1.12
C GLY A 51 18.41 -10.37 0.21
N ARG A 52 17.96 -11.53 0.72
CA ARG A 52 17.97 -12.80 -0.02
C ARG A 52 16.70 -13.05 -0.83
N GLU A 53 15.68 -12.21 -0.69
CA GLU A 53 14.34 -12.41 -1.27
C GLU A 53 14.11 -11.50 -2.50
N LYS A 54 15.06 -11.52 -3.45
CA LYS A 54 15.06 -10.64 -4.64
C LYS A 54 13.73 -10.65 -5.40
N GLN A 55 13.12 -11.82 -5.57
CA GLN A 55 11.86 -11.98 -6.27
C GLN A 55 10.72 -11.21 -5.58
N LEU A 56 10.64 -11.25 -4.24
CA LEU A 56 9.63 -10.50 -3.50
C LEU A 56 9.83 -8.99 -3.63
N GLY A 57 11.09 -8.52 -3.62
CA GLY A 57 11.40 -7.12 -3.87
C GLY A 57 10.94 -6.64 -5.25
N ILE A 58 11.18 -7.44 -6.31
CA ILE A 58 10.72 -7.14 -7.68
C ILE A 58 9.19 -7.12 -7.74
N ILE A 59 8.52 -8.13 -7.17
CA ILE A 59 7.04 -8.17 -7.14
C ILE A 59 6.48 -6.96 -6.39
N THR A 60 7.11 -6.56 -5.28
CA THR A 60 6.72 -5.35 -4.53
C THR A 60 6.81 -4.10 -5.40
N ALA A 61 7.89 -3.93 -6.16
CA ALA A 61 8.03 -2.80 -7.09
C ALA A 61 6.97 -2.83 -8.20
N ILE A 62 6.64 -4.01 -8.74
CA ILE A 62 5.58 -4.16 -9.75
C ILE A 62 4.22 -3.78 -9.16
N ILE A 63 3.88 -4.28 -7.97
CA ILE A 63 2.63 -3.95 -7.28
C ILE A 63 2.54 -2.44 -7.02
N PHE A 64 3.64 -1.83 -6.56
CA PHE A 64 3.72 -0.38 -6.36
C PHE A 64 3.39 0.39 -7.65
N VAL A 65 4.11 0.10 -8.74
CA VAL A 65 3.93 0.80 -10.02
C VAL A 65 2.52 0.61 -10.57
N LEU A 66 2.01 -0.63 -10.58
CA LEU A 66 0.67 -0.92 -11.08
C LEU A 66 -0.42 -0.25 -10.24
N SER A 67 -0.29 -0.27 -8.90
CA SER A 67 -1.27 0.36 -8.01
C SER A 67 -1.34 1.88 -8.24
N TRP A 68 -0.19 2.54 -8.45
CA TRP A 68 -0.16 3.96 -8.77
C TRP A 68 -0.73 4.29 -10.15
N ILE A 69 -0.37 3.52 -11.19
CA ILE A 69 -0.91 3.73 -12.54
C ILE A 69 -2.43 3.56 -12.53
N LEU A 70 -2.92 2.46 -11.97
CA LEU A 70 -4.34 2.15 -11.91
C LEU A 70 -5.09 3.12 -10.99
N GLY A 71 -4.51 3.53 -9.86
CA GLY A 71 -5.11 4.50 -8.95
C GLY A 71 -5.25 5.89 -9.57
N LEU A 72 -4.20 6.37 -10.27
CA LEU A 72 -4.23 7.63 -11.02
C LEU A 72 -5.21 7.58 -12.19
N TRP A 73 -5.26 6.46 -12.90
CA TRP A 73 -6.24 6.22 -13.95
C TRP A 73 -7.68 6.25 -13.39
N ALA A 74 -7.93 5.58 -12.27
CA ALA A 74 -9.26 5.52 -11.66
C ALA A 74 -9.76 6.90 -11.25
N MET A 75 -8.90 7.76 -10.70
CA MET A 75 -9.26 9.15 -10.38
C MET A 75 -9.63 10.00 -11.59
N ARG A 76 -9.17 9.64 -12.80
CA ARG A 76 -9.53 10.35 -14.04
C ARG A 76 -10.84 9.84 -14.65
N VAL A 77 -11.18 8.58 -14.43
CA VAL A 77 -12.33 7.91 -15.06
C VAL A 77 -13.57 7.96 -14.18
N PHE A 78 -13.41 7.76 -12.88
CA PHE A 78 -14.52 7.70 -11.93
C PHE A 78 -14.61 8.99 -11.12
N ARG A 79 -15.83 9.34 -10.71
CA ARG A 79 -16.05 10.44 -9.77
C ARG A 79 -15.75 9.95 -8.35
N GLY A 80 -15.02 10.76 -7.59
CA GLY A 80 -14.64 10.43 -6.21
C GLY A 80 -13.32 9.66 -6.12
N VAL A 81 -12.95 9.28 -4.90
CA VAL A 81 -11.68 8.59 -4.60
C VAL A 81 -11.87 7.11 -4.29
N ALA A 82 -13.10 6.64 -4.04
CA ALA A 82 -13.40 5.26 -3.65
C ALA A 82 -12.79 4.18 -4.55
N VAL A 83 -12.84 4.34 -5.88
CA VAL A 83 -12.29 3.34 -6.81
C VAL A 83 -10.76 3.32 -6.77
N SER A 84 -10.14 4.50 -6.68
CA SER A 84 -8.69 4.61 -6.50
C SER A 84 -8.27 4.02 -5.15
N GLU A 85 -9.10 4.24 -4.13
CA GLU A 85 -8.89 3.71 -2.79
C GLU A 85 -8.90 2.20 -2.73
N PHE A 86 -9.91 1.61 -3.38
CA PHE A 86 -10.06 0.18 -3.53
C PHE A 86 -8.84 -0.44 -4.21
N ILE A 87 -8.35 0.16 -5.31
CA ILE A 87 -7.16 -0.33 -6.01
C ILE A 87 -5.94 -0.35 -5.08
N GLY A 88 -5.68 0.77 -4.38
CA GLY A 88 -4.52 0.89 -3.52
C GLY A 88 -4.58 -0.04 -2.30
N ILE A 89 -5.74 -0.17 -1.64
CA ILE A 89 -5.87 -1.08 -0.49
C ILE A 89 -5.71 -2.54 -0.90
N PHE A 90 -6.26 -2.94 -2.06
CA PHE A 90 -6.06 -4.30 -2.59
C PHE A 90 -4.59 -4.57 -2.91
N GLY A 91 -3.87 -3.59 -3.47
CA GLY A 91 -2.43 -3.69 -3.70
C GLY A 91 -1.65 -3.91 -2.41
N ILE A 92 -1.90 -3.09 -1.39
CA ILE A 92 -1.21 -3.16 -0.09
C ILE A 92 -1.53 -4.47 0.65
N VAL A 93 -2.82 -4.83 0.73
CA VAL A 93 -3.27 -6.04 1.44
C VAL A 93 -2.77 -7.30 0.73
N GLY A 94 -2.89 -7.35 -0.60
CA GLY A 94 -2.38 -8.45 -1.41
C GLY A 94 -0.87 -8.65 -1.24
N TRP A 95 -0.10 -7.55 -1.28
CA TRP A 95 1.33 -7.58 -0.99
C TRP A 95 1.62 -8.07 0.44
N HIS A 96 0.92 -7.54 1.45
CA HIS A 96 1.14 -7.87 2.85
C HIS A 96 0.95 -9.37 3.11
N TYR A 97 -0.16 -9.95 2.64
CA TYR A 97 -0.42 -11.38 2.80
C TYR A 97 0.54 -12.27 2.00
N MET A 98 0.98 -11.83 0.83
CA MET A 98 2.00 -12.55 0.06
C MET A 98 3.33 -12.63 0.83
N VAL A 99 3.78 -11.51 1.39
CA VAL A 99 5.02 -11.48 2.21
C VAL A 99 4.84 -12.35 3.46
N LEU A 100 3.72 -12.20 4.17
CA LEU A 100 3.42 -13.00 5.36
C LEU A 100 3.40 -14.50 5.05
N ALA A 101 2.73 -14.92 3.98
CA ALA A 101 2.66 -16.32 3.58
C ALA A 101 4.04 -16.90 3.25
N LYS A 102 4.95 -16.11 2.67
CA LYS A 102 6.33 -16.53 2.41
C LYS A 102 7.11 -16.73 3.71
N ILE A 103 6.98 -15.82 4.66
CA ILE A 103 7.63 -15.90 5.99
C ILE A 103 7.14 -17.15 6.72
N LEU A 104 5.82 -17.36 6.81
CA LEU A 104 5.22 -18.50 7.50
C LEU A 104 5.57 -19.86 6.87
N ARG A 105 5.80 -19.91 5.55
CA ARG A 105 6.26 -21.14 4.89
C ARG A 105 7.71 -21.46 5.24
N LYS A 106 8.57 -20.43 5.27
CA LYS A 106 9.97 -20.57 5.63
C LYS A 106 10.15 -21.09 7.06
N ASP A 107 9.32 -20.63 8.00
CA ASP A 107 9.35 -21.09 9.39
C ASP A 107 8.92 -22.56 9.56
N LYS A 108 8.12 -23.11 8.63
CA LYS A 108 7.68 -24.53 8.66
C LYS A 108 8.69 -25.50 8.05
N GLU A 109 9.68 -24.99 7.32
CA GLU A 109 10.71 -25.79 6.63
C GLU A 109 12.01 -25.90 7.45
N ILE A 110 12.07 -25.27 8.64
CA ILE A 110 13.16 -25.31 9.61
C ILE A 110 12.75 -26.23 10.78
#